data_AF-A0A1V5R3N8-F1
#
_entry.id   AF-A0A1V5R3N8-F1
#
_cell.length_a   1.000
_cell.length_b   1.000
_cell.length_c   1.000
_cell.angle_alpha   90.00
_cell.angle_beta   90.00
_cell.angle_gamma   90.00
#
_symmetry.space_group_name_H-M   'P 1'
#
loop_
_entity.id
_entity.type
_entity.pdbx_description
1 polymer ?
#
loop_
_entity_poly.entity_id
_entity_poly.type
_entity_poly.pdbx_seq_one_letter_code
_entity_poly.pdbx_strand_id
1 'polypeptide(L)'
;MVEQPAVNRLLSKVMTKDNRKYADRRKYLIEAVSKRRKAVRDKALEYKGGKCEICGYSKCVQALEFHHLDGNKKDFGVSSKGFQDLGIKSFKRLINAC
;
A
#
# COMPACT_ATOMS: atom_id res chain seq x y z
N MET A 1 -2.74 4.82 -46.63
CA MET A 1 -3.11 5.23 -45.25
C MET A 1 -3.52 3.96 -44.51
N VAL A 2 -2.63 3.44 -43.66
CA VAL A 2 -2.80 2.12 -43.03
C VAL A 2 -3.64 2.30 -41.77
N GLU A 3 -4.89 1.87 -41.79
CA GLU A 3 -5.71 1.78 -40.58
C GLU A 3 -5.08 0.74 -39.65
N GLN A 4 -4.48 1.19 -38.54
CA GLN A 4 -3.80 0.31 -37.60
C GLN A 4 -4.85 -0.44 -36.75
N PRO A 5 -4.99 -1.77 -36.88
CA PRO A 5 -6.02 -2.56 -36.17
C PRO A 5 -5.85 -2.56 -34.65
N ALA A 6 -4.67 -2.18 -34.14
CA ALA A 6 -4.39 -2.04 -32.72
C ALA A 6 -5.22 -0.94 -32.04
N VAL A 7 -5.56 0.13 -32.75
CA VAL A 7 -6.27 1.29 -32.18
C VAL A 7 -7.76 0.95 -31.97
N ASN A 8 -8.37 0.20 -32.88
CA ASN A 8 -9.77 -0.28 -32.76
C ASN A 8 -9.96 -1.30 -31.63
N ARG A 9 -8.94 -2.10 -31.31
CA ARG A 9 -8.98 -3.02 -30.16
C ARG A 9 -8.94 -2.29 -28.82
N LEU A 10 -8.26 -1.14 -28.75
CA LEU A 10 -8.21 -0.30 -27.56
C LEU A 10 -9.51 0.48 -27.37
N LEU A 11 -10.09 1.03 -28.44
CA LEU A 11 -11.37 1.76 -28.40
C LEU A 11 -12.54 0.90 -27.89
N SER A 12 -12.63 -0.36 -28.32
CA SER A 12 -13.67 -1.28 -27.82
C SER A 12 -13.51 -1.65 -26.33
N LYS A 13 -12.29 -1.58 -25.78
CA LYS A 13 -12.03 -1.84 -24.36
C LYS A 13 -12.51 -0.68 -23.47
N VAL A 14 -12.46 0.55 -23.97
CA VAL A 14 -12.83 1.79 -23.23
C VAL A 14 -14.35 1.96 -23.12
N MET A 15 -15.14 1.39 -24.04
CA MET A 15 -16.60 1.59 -24.10
C MET A 15 -17.43 0.54 -23.35
N THR A 16 -16.84 -0.27 -22.49
CA THR A 16 -17.62 -1.22 -21.68
C THR A 16 -18.36 -0.46 -20.59
N LYS A 17 -19.70 -0.47 -20.63
CA LYS A 17 -20.57 0.15 -19.62
C LYS A 17 -20.17 -0.37 -18.24
N ASP A 18 -19.82 0.55 -17.36
CA ASP A 18 -19.59 0.25 -15.96
C ASP A 18 -20.87 -0.28 -15.32
N ASN A 19 -20.89 -1.58 -15.03
CA ASN A 19 -22.04 -2.29 -14.48
C ASN A 19 -21.90 -2.51 -12.96
N ARG A 20 -20.98 -1.80 -12.29
CA ARG A 20 -20.74 -1.93 -10.85
C ARG A 20 -21.98 -1.48 -10.08
N LYS A 21 -22.52 -2.37 -9.23
CA LYS A 21 -23.64 -2.07 -8.34
C LYS A 21 -23.12 -1.52 -7.01
N TYR A 22 -23.98 -0.83 -6.26
CA TYR A 22 -23.61 -0.33 -4.92
C TYR A 22 -23.14 -1.45 -3.97
N ALA A 23 -23.65 -2.67 -4.12
CA ALA A 23 -23.19 -3.85 -3.40
C ALA A 23 -21.70 -4.18 -3.66
N ASP A 24 -21.20 -3.95 -4.88
CA ASP A 24 -19.80 -4.17 -5.25
C ASP A 24 -18.85 -3.13 -4.63
N ARG A 25 -19.38 -1.98 -4.20
CA ARG A 25 -18.62 -0.88 -3.60
C ARG A 25 -17.91 -1.33 -2.33
N ARG A 26 -18.55 -2.15 -1.49
CA ARG A 26 -17.93 -2.67 -0.25
C ARG A 26 -16.68 -3.49 -0.57
N LYS A 27 -16.78 -4.41 -1.53
CA LYS A 27 -15.66 -5.27 -1.94
C LYS A 27 -14.52 -4.44 -2.53
N TYR A 28 -14.84 -3.50 -3.42
CA TYR A 28 -13.87 -2.57 -4.00
C TYR A 28 -13.13 -1.76 -2.92
N LEU A 29 -13.85 -1.19 -1.94
CA LEU A 29 -13.25 -0.41 -0.86
C LEU A 29 -12.32 -1.27 0.01
N ILE A 30 -12.72 -2.49 0.36
CA ILE A 30 -11.87 -3.42 1.12
C ILE A 30 -10.58 -3.74 0.35
N GLU A 31 -10.70 -4.07 -0.94
CA GLU A 31 -9.54 -4.34 -1.79
C GLU A 31 -8.63 -3.11 -1.94
N ALA A 32 -9.20 -1.92 -2.13
CA ALA A 32 -8.45 -0.67 -2.23
C ALA A 32 -7.68 -0.36 -0.93
N VAL A 33 -8.31 -0.54 0.23
CA VAL A 33 -7.67 -0.38 1.55
C VAL A 33 -6.54 -1.40 1.73
N SER A 34 -6.78 -2.66 1.37
CA SER A 34 -5.77 -3.73 1.45
C SER A 34 -4.56 -3.42 0.57
N LYS A 35 -4.79 -3.06 -0.70
CA LYS A 35 -3.73 -2.66 -1.65
C LYS A 35 -2.91 -1.49 -1.13
N ARG A 36 -3.58 -0.46 -0.59
CA ARG A 36 -2.91 0.70 -0.01
C ARG A 36 -2.06 0.32 1.20
N ARG A 37 -2.58 -0.48 2.15
CA ARG A 37 -1.84 -0.92 3.33
C ARG A 37 -0.59 -1.71 2.95
N LYS A 38 -0.70 -2.58 1.94
CA LYS A 38 0.45 -3.31 1.38
C LYS A 38 1.50 -2.35 0.82
N ALA A 39 1.11 -1.41 -0.03
CA ALA A 39 2.03 -0.44 -0.61
C ALA A 39 2.73 0.44 0.43
N VAL A 40 2.02 0.87 1.49
CA VAL A 40 2.60 1.63 2.60
C VAL A 40 3.61 0.79 3.38
N ARG A 41 3.29 -0.49 3.65
CA ARG A 41 4.19 -1.42 4.34
C ARG A 41 5.46 -1.67 3.53
N ASP A 42 5.34 -1.90 2.23
CA ASP A 42 6.48 -2.17 1.35
C ASP A 42 7.44 -0.97 1.34
N LYS A 43 6.92 0.25 1.22
CA LYS A 43 7.71 1.49 1.34
C LYS A 43 8.40 1.64 2.70
N ALA A 44 7.74 1.21 3.77
CA ALA A 44 8.31 1.30 5.12
C ALA A 44 9.48 0.32 5.30
N LEU A 45 9.34 -0.89 4.76
CA LEU A 45 10.39 -1.91 4.78
C LEU A 45 11.57 -1.50 3.90
N GLU A 46 11.31 -0.95 2.72
CA GLU A 46 12.36 -0.37 1.86
C GLU A 46 13.14 0.72 2.59
N TYR A 47 12.44 1.64 3.29
CA TYR A 47 13.07 2.72 4.06
C TYR A 47 13.95 2.21 5.22
N LYS A 48 13.56 1.11 5.89
CA LYS A 48 14.34 0.48 6.97
C LYS A 48 15.37 -0.55 6.47
N GLY A 49 15.47 -0.77 5.16
CA GLY A 49 16.49 -1.65 4.55
C GLY A 49 16.09 -3.12 4.41
N GLY A 50 14.81 -3.46 4.55
CA GLY A 50 14.26 -4.77 4.18
C GLY A 50 14.72 -5.97 5.03
N LYS A 51 15.32 -5.71 6.19
CA LYS A 51 15.80 -6.73 7.13
C LYS A 51 15.44 -6.35 8.56
N CYS A 52 15.32 -7.35 9.44
CA CYS A 52 15.18 -7.08 10.86
C CYS A 52 16.46 -6.42 11.40
N GLU A 53 16.32 -5.31 12.13
CA GLU A 53 17.45 -4.61 12.75
C GLU A 53 18.08 -5.37 13.93
N ILE A 54 17.30 -6.24 14.59
CA ILE A 54 17.74 -7.01 15.77
C ILE A 54 18.49 -8.28 15.35
N CYS A 55 17.93 -9.05 14.41
CA CYS A 55 18.46 -10.37 14.04
C CYS A 55 18.90 -10.51 12.58
N GLY A 56 18.72 -9.48 11.74
CA GLY A 56 19.12 -9.51 10.34
C GLY A 56 18.24 -10.35 9.40
N TYR A 57 17.12 -10.92 9.88
CA TYR A 57 16.23 -11.73 9.06
C TYR A 57 15.73 -10.96 7.82
N SER A 58 15.90 -11.54 6.63
CA SER A 58 15.50 -10.95 5.34
C SER A 58 14.81 -11.94 4.39
N LYS A 59 14.53 -13.18 4.84
CA LYS A 59 13.98 -14.23 3.97
C LYS A 59 12.51 -14.00 3.60
N CYS A 60 11.73 -13.40 4.50
CA CYS A 60 10.31 -13.12 4.26
C CYS A 60 9.95 -11.71 4.75
N VAL A 61 9.73 -10.81 3.79
CA VAL A 61 9.34 -9.40 4.03
C VAL A 61 7.99 -9.30 4.75
N GLN A 62 7.08 -10.25 4.51
CA GLN A 62 5.77 -10.30 5.18
C GLN A 62 5.86 -10.71 6.65
N ALA A 63 6.93 -11.40 7.06
CA ALA A 63 7.15 -11.78 8.46
C ALA A 63 7.80 -10.66 9.28
N LEU A 64 8.30 -9.59 8.63
CA LEU A 64 8.88 -8.44 9.32
C LEU A 64 7.79 -7.54 9.89
N GLU A 65 7.73 -7.39 11.20
CA GLU A 65 6.79 -6.50 11.88
C GLU A 65 7.49 -5.27 12.46
N PHE A 66 6.74 -4.17 12.54
CA PHE A 66 7.20 -2.92 13.16
C PHE A 66 6.77 -2.92 14.62
N HIS A 67 7.73 -3.02 15.53
CA HIS A 67 7.54 -2.82 16.97
C HIS A 67 7.83 -1.36 17.31
N HIS A 68 7.26 -0.80 18.36
CA HIS A 68 7.67 0.54 18.82
C HIS A 68 8.81 0.40 19.81
N LEU A 69 9.85 1.22 19.67
CA LEU A 69 11.00 1.24 20.59
C LEU A 69 10.60 1.69 22.01
N ASP A 70 9.64 2.60 22.12
CA ASP A 70 9.14 3.13 23.40
C ASP A 70 7.63 2.84 23.52
N GLY A 71 7.27 1.93 24.41
CA GLY A 71 5.88 1.51 24.64
C GLY A 71 4.96 2.62 25.13
N ASN A 72 5.50 3.73 25.64
CA ASN A 72 4.75 4.91 26.06
C ASN A 72 4.42 5.85 24.90
N LYS A 73 5.16 5.77 23.78
CA LYS A 73 4.91 6.57 22.57
C LYS A 73 4.06 5.76 21.58
N LYS A 74 2.78 5.54 21.92
CA LYS A 74 1.78 4.98 21.01
C LYS A 74 1.35 6.00 19.95
N ASP A 75 2.29 6.50 19.16
CA ASP A 75 1.96 7.24 17.94
C ASP A 75 1.57 6.16 16.90
N PHE A 76 0.26 5.93 16.76
CA PHE A 76 -0.44 4.97 15.88
C PHE A 76 0.42 4.12 14.92
N GLY A 77 0.25 2.78 14.98
CA GLY A 77 0.94 1.85 14.09
C GLY A 77 0.70 2.12 12.60
N VAL A 78 1.72 1.85 11.79
CA VAL A 78 1.76 2.09 10.33
C VAL A 78 0.53 1.52 9.58
N SER A 79 -0.14 0.52 10.15
CA SER A 79 -1.30 -0.19 9.58
C SER A 79 -2.66 0.19 10.19
N SER A 80 -2.70 0.85 11.36
CA SER A 80 -3.88 0.89 12.24
C SER A 80 -4.87 1.99 11.88
N LYS A 81 -4.40 3.22 11.67
CA LYS A 81 -5.23 4.33 11.17
C LYS A 81 -4.80 4.60 9.75
N GLY A 82 -5.75 4.61 8.81
CA GLY A 82 -5.46 4.82 7.39
C GLY A 82 -4.56 6.05 7.24
N PHE A 83 -3.30 5.84 6.86
CA PHE A 83 -2.28 6.88 6.70
C PHE A 83 -2.72 7.89 5.64
N GLN A 84 -3.58 8.83 6.00
CA GLN A 84 -4.08 9.89 5.14
C GLN A 84 -2.94 10.85 4.86
N ASP A 85 -2.16 10.55 3.83
CA ASP A 85 -1.32 11.49 3.09
C ASP A 85 -0.45 12.43 3.95
N LEU A 86 0.01 11.93 5.10
CA LEU A 86 0.99 12.62 5.90
C LEU A 86 2.29 12.53 5.11
N GLY A 87 2.70 13.64 4.50
CA GLY A 87 3.84 13.71 3.59
C GLY A 87 5.11 13.04 4.14
N ILE A 88 6.08 12.80 3.26
CA ILE A 88 7.28 11.97 3.50
C ILE A 88 7.94 12.18 4.87
N LYS A 89 7.94 13.41 5.41
CA LYS A 89 8.48 13.75 6.74
C LYS A 89 7.78 13.00 7.89
N SER A 90 6.46 12.98 7.88
CA SER A 90 5.65 12.34 8.92
C SER A 90 5.72 10.81 8.83
N PHE A 91 5.81 10.27 7.62
CA PHE A 91 6.02 8.84 7.36
C PHE A 91 7.34 8.35 7.98
N LYS A 92 8.44 9.07 7.72
CA LYS A 92 9.76 8.77 8.29
C LYS A 92 9.77 8.87 9.82
N ARG A 93 9.09 9.88 10.39
CA ARG A 93 9.00 10.04 11.85
C ARG A 93 8.35 8.83 12.52
N LEU A 94 7.22 8.36 11.97
CA LEU A 94 6.49 7.22 12.50
C LEU A 94 7.27 5.93 12.37
N ILE A 95 7.88 5.69 11.21
CA ILE A 95 8.69 4.47 11.00
C ILE A 95 9.95 4.47 11.86
N ASN A 96 10.55 5.62 12.16
CA ASN A 96 11.71 5.68 13.06
C ASN A 96 11.32 5.59 14.55
N ALA A 97 10.06 5.86 14.89
CA ALA A 97 9.53 5.59 16.24
C ALA A 97 9.19 4.10 16.44
N CYS A 98 9.05 3.37 15.33
CA CYS A 98 9.10 1.92 15.29
C CYS A 98 10.55 1.43 15.27
#